data_AF-A0A358MGF4-F1
#
_entry.id   AF-A0A358MGF4-F1
#
_cell.length_a   1.000
_cell.length_b   1.000
_cell.length_c   1.000
_cell.angle_alpha   90.00
_cell.angle_beta   90.00
_cell.angle_gamma   90.00
#
_symmetry.space_group_name_H-M   'P 1'
#
loop_
_entity.id
_entity.type
_entity.pdbx_description
1 polymer ?
#
loop_
_entity_poly.entity_id
_entity_poly.type
_entity_poly.pdbx_seq_one_letter_code
_entity_poly.pdbx_strand_id
1 'polypeptide(L)'
;TGVVTIPMIKRDGYPAHKAGAIEAVASTGGQLMPPVMGASAFLMAEFLAVPYSSIVMAALVPALLYYVALFIQADLEAAKLGIKAVPKENIPDARVVLRGVHFVVSFAVLIYLLFWKGYQPERAALWAGLVLIATVMVLGYRGTRPSLRVIFSSLAQT
;
A
#
# COMPACT_ATOMS: atom_id res chain seq x y z
N THR A 1 9.82 -4.20 -1.67
CA THR A 1 9.22 -4.56 -0.37
C THR A 1 9.95 -5.72 0.30
N GLY A 2 10.36 -6.76 -0.43
CA GLY A 2 10.94 -7.97 0.17
C GLY A 2 12.21 -7.84 1.02
N VAL A 3 13.03 -6.80 0.83
CA VAL A 3 14.25 -6.57 1.66
C VAL A 3 13.92 -6.32 3.14
N VAL A 4 12.72 -5.82 3.43
CA VAL A 4 12.25 -5.59 4.81
C VAL A 4 11.32 -6.72 5.26
N THR A 5 10.37 -7.12 4.42
CA THR A 5 9.32 -8.08 4.82
C THR A 5 9.82 -9.51 4.95
N ILE A 6 10.70 -9.98 4.06
CA ILE A 6 11.18 -11.38 4.11
C ILE A 6 11.94 -11.67 5.40
N PRO A 7 12.91 -10.83 5.85
CA PRO A 7 13.54 -11.01 7.14
C PRO A 7 12.57 -10.97 8.32
N MET A 8 11.53 -10.13 8.24
CA MET A 8 10.49 -10.02 9.27
C MET A 8 9.69 -11.33 9.38
N ILE A 9 9.13 -11.81 8.28
CA ILE A 9 8.36 -13.06 8.22
C ILE A 9 9.20 -14.26 8.71
N LYS A 10 10.49 -14.28 8.38
CA LYS A 10 11.43 -15.30 8.89
C LYS A 10 11.64 -15.22 10.41
N ARG A 11 11.72 -14.01 10.98
CA ARG A 11 11.87 -13.80 12.43
C ARG A 11 10.65 -14.29 13.21
N ASP A 12 9.47 -14.21 12.60
CA ASP A 12 8.22 -14.70 13.19
C ASP A 12 8.14 -16.24 13.22
N GLY A 13 9.02 -16.94 12.50
CA GLY A 13 9.15 -18.41 12.54
C GLY A 13 8.84 -19.12 11.23
N TYR A 14 8.53 -18.39 10.16
CA TYR A 14 8.31 -19.01 8.84
C TYR A 14 9.64 -19.48 8.22
N PRO A 15 9.65 -20.65 7.54
CA PRO A 15 10.82 -21.09 6.79
C PRO A 15 11.07 -20.16 5.59
N ALA A 16 12.34 -20.01 5.20
CA ALA A 16 12.77 -19.01 4.22
C ALA A 16 12.03 -19.09 2.86
N HIS A 17 11.73 -20.30 2.38
CA HIS A 17 11.00 -20.49 1.12
C HIS A 17 9.55 -20.00 1.21
N LYS A 18 8.87 -20.19 2.35
CA LYS A 18 7.51 -19.67 2.57
C LYS A 18 7.52 -18.16 2.74
N ALA A 19 8.50 -17.61 3.46
CA ALA A 19 8.64 -16.16 3.59
C ALA A 19 8.82 -15.48 2.22
N GLY A 20 9.65 -16.06 1.34
CA GLY A 20 9.81 -15.60 -0.03
C GLY A 20 8.53 -15.74 -0.86
N ALA A 21 7.84 -16.87 -0.77
CA ALA A 21 6.59 -17.10 -1.49
C ALA A 21 5.46 -16.14 -1.06
N ILE A 22 5.26 -15.96 0.24
CA ILE A 22 4.24 -15.06 0.79
C ILE A 22 4.50 -13.62 0.33
N GLU A 23 5.73 -13.14 0.45
CA GLU A 23 6.09 -11.78 0.00
C GLU A 23 5.92 -11.60 -1.51
N ALA A 24 6.33 -12.60 -2.30
CA ALA A 24 6.22 -12.55 -3.76
C ALA A 24 4.75 -12.45 -4.19
N VAL A 25 3.90 -13.33 -3.65
CA VAL A 25 2.46 -13.34 -3.94
C VAL A 25 1.80 -12.05 -3.41
N ALA A 26 2.07 -11.63 -2.17
CA ALA A 26 1.54 -10.38 -1.62
C ALA A 26 1.93 -9.16 -2.47
N SER A 27 3.16 -9.11 -3.00
CA SER A 27 3.61 -8.04 -3.89
C SER A 27 2.93 -8.06 -5.26
N THR A 28 2.69 -9.25 -5.83
CA THR A 28 1.92 -9.39 -7.08
C THR A 28 0.48 -8.94 -6.89
N GLY A 29 -0.16 -9.27 -5.76
CA GLY A 29 -1.51 -8.82 -5.42
C GLY A 29 -1.69 -7.31 -5.44
N GLY A 30 -0.64 -6.55 -5.12
CA GLY A 30 -0.67 -5.09 -5.13
C GLY A 30 -0.93 -4.50 -6.52
N GLN A 31 -0.57 -5.23 -7.59
CA GLN A 31 -0.85 -4.81 -8.96
C GLN A 31 -2.32 -4.99 -9.34
N LEU A 32 -3.07 -5.82 -8.62
CA LEU A 32 -4.49 -6.10 -8.84
C LEU A 32 -5.40 -5.21 -8.00
N MET A 33 -4.93 -4.72 -6.84
CA MET A 33 -5.74 -3.96 -5.87
C MET A 33 -6.13 -2.58 -6.41
N PRO A 34 -7.43 -2.26 -6.50
CA PRO A 34 -7.88 -0.91 -6.80
C PRO A 34 -7.62 0.07 -5.65
N PRO A 35 -7.30 1.35 -5.93
CA PRO A 35 -7.08 2.01 -7.22
C PRO A 35 -5.60 2.06 -7.64
N VAL A 36 -4.71 1.37 -6.92
CA VAL A 36 -3.26 1.45 -7.15
C VAL A 36 -2.84 0.68 -8.39
N MET A 37 -3.65 -0.33 -8.77
CA MET A 37 -3.58 -1.17 -9.98
C MET A 37 -2.50 -0.70 -10.96
N GLY A 38 -1.52 -1.56 -11.25
CA GLY A 38 -0.32 -1.17 -12.00
C GLY A 38 -0.62 -0.45 -13.32
N ALA A 39 0.40 0.15 -13.95
CA ALA A 39 0.25 0.97 -15.17
C ALA A 39 -0.58 0.31 -16.29
N SER A 40 -0.62 -1.03 -16.34
CA SER A 40 -1.47 -1.82 -17.22
C SER A 40 -2.96 -1.48 -17.13
N ALA A 41 -3.51 -1.19 -15.94
CA ALA A 41 -4.93 -0.85 -15.79
C ALA A 41 -5.27 0.51 -16.40
N PHE A 42 -4.32 1.45 -16.35
CA PHE A 42 -4.44 2.74 -17.01
C PHE A 42 -4.42 2.58 -18.54
N LEU A 43 -3.43 1.83 -19.07
CA LEU A 43 -3.35 1.52 -20.50
C LEU A 43 -4.59 0.79 -21.00
N MET A 44 -5.18 -0.09 -20.18
CA MET A 44 -6.42 -0.77 -20.52
C MET A 44 -7.62 0.19 -20.60
N ALA A 45 -7.71 1.18 -19.70
CA ALA A 45 -8.75 2.21 -19.74
C ALA A 45 -8.67 3.02 -21.04
N GLU A 46 -7.45 3.42 -21.40
CA GLU A 46 -7.15 4.18 -22.61
C GLU A 46 -7.47 3.37 -23.87
N PHE A 47 -6.99 2.13 -23.95
CA PHE A 47 -7.18 1.26 -25.11
C PHE A 47 -8.64 0.87 -25.34
N LEU A 48 -9.38 0.58 -24.25
CA LEU A 48 -10.80 0.23 -24.33
C LEU A 48 -11.72 1.45 -24.44
N ALA A 49 -11.17 2.68 -24.32
CA ALA A 49 -11.93 3.92 -24.27
C ALA A 49 -13.06 3.91 -23.21
N VAL A 50 -12.82 3.23 -22.08
CA VAL A 50 -13.76 3.17 -20.95
C VAL A 50 -13.22 3.97 -19.76
N PRO A 51 -14.11 4.52 -18.91
CA PRO A 51 -13.66 5.17 -17.68
C PRO A 51 -12.84 4.24 -16.79
N TYR A 52 -11.72 4.73 -16.24
CA TYR A 52 -10.87 3.97 -15.31
C TYR A 52 -11.66 3.45 -14.09
N SER A 53 -12.66 4.21 -13.63
CA SER A 53 -13.57 3.79 -12.56
C SER A 53 -14.29 2.48 -12.88
N SER A 54 -14.63 2.22 -14.15
CA SER A 54 -15.28 0.98 -14.56
C SER A 54 -14.36 -0.22 -14.38
N ILE A 55 -13.08 -0.07 -14.72
CA ILE A 55 -12.05 -1.11 -14.56
C ILE A 55 -11.80 -1.38 -13.07
N VAL A 56 -11.68 -0.31 -12.29
CA VAL A 56 -11.50 -0.39 -10.84
C VAL A 56 -12.66 -1.13 -10.17
N MET A 57 -13.90 -0.80 -10.51
CA MET A 57 -15.08 -1.44 -9.92
C MET A 57 -15.16 -2.91 -10.34
N ALA A 58 -14.78 -3.25 -11.57
CA ALA A 58 -14.72 -4.63 -12.03
C ALA A 58 -13.64 -5.45 -11.30
N ALA A 59 -12.49 -4.82 -10.97
CA ALA A 59 -11.38 -5.49 -10.29
C ALA A 59 -11.54 -5.59 -8.76
N LEU A 60 -12.50 -4.88 -8.16
CA LEU A 60 -12.67 -4.85 -6.71
C LEU A 60 -12.96 -6.23 -6.11
N VAL A 61 -13.94 -6.95 -6.68
CA VAL A 61 -14.32 -8.28 -6.16
C VAL A 61 -13.17 -9.28 -6.31
N PRO A 62 -12.52 -9.44 -7.48
CA PRO A 62 -11.35 -10.30 -7.63
C PRO A 62 -10.20 -9.96 -6.67
N ALA A 63 -9.91 -8.66 -6.48
CA ALA A 63 -8.84 -8.22 -5.58
C ALA A 63 -9.14 -8.57 -4.13
N LEU A 64 -10.38 -8.36 -3.66
CA LEU A 64 -10.78 -8.73 -2.31
C LEU A 64 -10.69 -10.24 -2.09
N LEU A 65 -11.19 -11.05 -3.02
CA LEU A 65 -11.10 -12.51 -2.95
C LEU A 65 -9.65 -12.98 -2.90
N TYR A 66 -8.78 -12.38 -3.72
CA TYR A 66 -7.35 -12.67 -3.73
C TYR A 66 -6.71 -12.45 -2.36
N TYR A 67 -6.93 -11.27 -1.75
CA TYR A 67 -6.33 -10.95 -0.46
C TYR A 67 -6.94 -11.74 0.71
N VAL A 68 -8.24 -12.04 0.66
CA VAL A 68 -8.89 -12.90 1.64
C VAL A 68 -8.31 -14.31 1.56
N ALA A 69 -8.19 -14.88 0.37
CA ALA A 69 -7.58 -16.20 0.17
C ALA A 69 -6.12 -16.22 0.63
N LEU A 70 -5.33 -15.21 0.28
CA LEU A 70 -3.94 -15.08 0.69
C LEU A 70 -3.81 -14.97 2.23
N PHE A 71 -4.67 -14.17 2.86
CA PHE A 71 -4.70 -14.01 4.30
C PHE A 71 -5.03 -15.33 5.01
N ILE A 72 -6.10 -16.02 4.58
CA ILE A 72 -6.50 -17.31 5.14
C ILE A 72 -5.38 -18.33 4.97
N GLN A 73 -4.74 -18.38 3.80
CA GLN A 73 -3.64 -19.31 3.55
C GLN A 73 -2.43 -19.02 4.45
N ALA A 74 -2.06 -17.75 4.63
CA ALA A 74 -0.96 -17.36 5.50
C ALA A 74 -1.24 -17.66 6.99
N ASP A 75 -2.49 -17.44 7.44
CA ASP A 75 -2.94 -17.71 8.80
C ASP A 75 -2.98 -19.21 9.12
N LEU A 76 -3.57 -20.02 8.23
CA LEU A 76 -3.57 -21.48 8.35
C LEU A 76 -2.16 -22.06 8.35
N GLU A 77 -1.26 -21.49 7.55
CA GLU A 77 0.13 -21.87 7.53
C GLU A 77 0.86 -21.49 8.83
N ALA A 78 0.55 -20.33 9.42
CA ALA A 78 1.05 -19.94 10.73
C ALA A 78 0.61 -20.94 11.81
N ALA A 79 -0.68 -21.29 11.80
CA ALA A 79 -1.27 -22.25 12.73
C ALA A 79 -0.63 -23.64 12.59
N LYS A 80 -0.39 -24.10 11.36
CA LYS A 80 0.28 -25.38 11.07
C LYS A 80 1.73 -25.41 11.58
N LEU A 81 2.42 -24.27 11.52
CA LEU A 81 3.79 -24.12 12.02
C LEU A 81 3.86 -23.82 13.54
N GLY A 82 2.71 -23.66 14.20
CA GLY A 82 2.66 -23.31 15.63
C GLY A 82 3.19 -21.91 15.95
N ILE A 83 3.16 -21.00 14.96
CA ILE A 83 3.61 -19.61 15.14
C ILE A 83 2.61 -18.90 16.06
N LYS A 84 3.13 -18.32 17.15
CA LYS A 84 2.32 -17.66 18.19
C LYS A 84 2.08 -16.20 17.85
N ALA A 85 1.00 -15.65 18.41
CA ALA A 85 0.72 -14.23 18.35
C ALA A 85 1.88 -13.40 18.94
N VAL A 86 2.12 -12.23 18.35
CA VAL A 86 3.12 -11.27 18.80
C VAL A 86 2.79 -10.81 20.23
N PRO A 87 3.77 -10.79 21.16
CA PRO A 87 3.55 -10.25 22.51
C PRO A 87 3.03 -8.81 22.47
N LYS A 88 2.10 -8.47 23.36
CA LYS A 88 1.48 -7.13 23.40
C LYS A 88 2.50 -6.00 23.54
N GLU A 89 3.60 -6.26 24.23
CA GLU A 89 4.73 -5.32 24.44
C GLU A 89 5.43 -4.93 23.13
N ASN A 90 5.39 -5.80 22.12
CA ASN A 90 5.98 -5.55 20.80
C ASN A 90 4.99 -4.88 19.83
N ILE A 91 3.72 -4.72 20.22
CA ILE A 91 2.71 -4.04 19.40
C ILE A 91 2.92 -2.53 19.58
N PRO A 92 3.16 -1.78 18.49
CA PRO A 92 3.38 -0.35 18.58
C PRO A 92 2.13 0.38 19.11
N ASP A 93 2.34 1.40 19.94
CA ASP A 93 1.27 2.24 20.46
C ASP A 93 0.42 2.85 19.34
N ALA A 94 -0.90 2.91 19.53
CA ALA A 94 -1.82 3.52 18.58
C ALA A 94 -1.46 4.98 18.24
N ARG A 95 -0.87 5.72 19.19
CA ARG A 95 -0.36 7.09 18.98
C ARG A 95 0.77 7.15 17.96
N VAL A 96 1.62 6.12 17.89
CA VAL A 96 2.70 6.02 16.90
C VAL A 96 2.09 5.70 15.53
N VAL A 97 1.10 4.81 15.47
CA VAL A 97 0.38 4.48 14.23
C VAL A 97 -0.36 5.69 13.67
N LEU A 98 -0.99 6.49 14.53
CA LEU A 98 -1.68 7.73 14.13
C LEU A 98 -0.75 8.78 13.52
N ARG A 99 0.56 8.73 13.76
CA ARG A 99 1.54 9.58 13.04
C ARG A 99 1.66 9.22 11.56
N GLY A 100 1.15 8.06 11.14
CA GLY A 100 1.02 7.64 9.75
C GLY A 100 -0.23 8.18 9.04
N VAL A 101 -1.02 9.05 9.69
CA VAL A 101 -2.27 9.61 9.14
C VAL A 101 -2.10 10.25 7.77
N HIS A 102 -0.91 10.78 7.46
CA HIS A 102 -0.56 11.36 6.16
C HIS A 102 -0.87 10.44 4.98
N PHE A 103 -0.55 9.15 5.11
CA PHE A 103 -0.77 8.17 4.05
C PHE A 103 -2.26 7.89 3.88
N VAL A 104 -3.01 7.79 4.99
CA VAL A 104 -4.46 7.58 4.96
C VAL A 104 -5.16 8.78 4.34
N VAL A 105 -4.76 10.00 4.70
CA VAL A 105 -5.31 11.24 4.14
C VAL A 105 -5.01 11.35 2.65
N SER A 106 -3.76 11.12 2.23
CA SER A 106 -3.38 11.10 0.82
C SER A 106 -4.18 10.07 0.03
N PHE A 107 -4.35 8.87 0.57
CA PHE A 107 -5.12 7.81 -0.07
C PHE A 107 -6.62 8.15 -0.14
N ALA A 108 -7.20 8.72 0.91
CA ALA A 108 -8.58 9.16 0.93
C ALA A 108 -8.84 10.26 -0.13
N VAL A 109 -7.91 11.21 -0.29
CA VAL A 109 -7.99 12.23 -1.35
C VAL A 109 -7.95 11.59 -2.74
N LEU A 110 -7.05 10.63 -2.97
CA LEU A 110 -6.98 9.90 -4.23
C LEU A 110 -8.33 9.24 -4.58
N ILE A 111 -8.91 8.50 -3.63
CA ILE A 111 -10.22 7.84 -3.78
C ILE A 111 -11.31 8.88 -4.08
N TYR A 112 -11.37 9.97 -3.31
CA TYR A 112 -12.36 11.01 -3.50
C TYR A 112 -12.29 11.65 -4.89
N LEU A 113 -11.09 11.98 -5.36
CA LEU A 113 -10.90 12.59 -6.68
C LEU A 113 -11.28 11.64 -7.82
N LEU A 114 -10.97 10.35 -7.67
CA LEU A 114 -11.24 9.35 -8.70
C LEU A 114 -12.74 9.06 -8.85
N PHE A 115 -13.43 8.82 -7.73
CA PHE A 115 -14.82 8.35 -7.78
C PHE A 115 -15.85 9.48 -7.69
N TRP A 116 -15.58 10.53 -6.93
CA TRP A 116 -16.57 11.58 -6.67
C TRP A 116 -16.45 12.76 -7.64
N LYS A 117 -15.21 13.14 -7.95
CA LYS A 117 -14.92 14.21 -8.93
C LYS A 117 -14.75 13.68 -10.34
N GLY A 118 -14.58 12.37 -10.53
CA GLY A 118 -14.37 11.75 -11.84
C GLY A 118 -13.09 12.23 -12.53
N TYR A 119 -12.06 12.58 -11.76
CA TYR A 119 -10.80 13.06 -12.33
C TYR A 119 -10.07 11.92 -13.04
N GLN A 120 -9.29 12.30 -14.05
CA GLN A 120 -8.32 11.39 -14.66
C GLN A 120 -7.35 10.84 -13.60
N PRO A 121 -7.00 9.54 -13.63
CA PRO A 121 -6.19 8.88 -12.61
C PRO A 121 -4.87 9.59 -12.30
N GLU A 122 -4.19 10.12 -13.32
CA GLU A 122 -2.92 10.81 -13.23
C GLU A 122 -3.06 12.12 -12.46
N ARG A 123 -4.14 12.87 -12.73
CA ARG A 123 -4.43 14.11 -11.99
C ARG A 123 -4.76 13.80 -10.54
N ALA A 124 -5.56 12.76 -10.28
CA ALA A 124 -5.86 12.33 -8.92
C ALA A 124 -4.59 11.90 -8.15
N ALA A 125 -3.69 11.16 -8.80
CA ALA A 125 -2.40 10.75 -8.24
C ALA A 125 -1.50 11.95 -7.92
N LEU A 126 -1.41 12.94 -8.81
CA LEU A 126 -0.65 14.17 -8.58
C LEU A 126 -1.17 14.94 -7.36
N TRP A 127 -2.49 15.16 -7.27
CA TRP A 127 -3.08 15.85 -6.13
C TRP A 127 -2.89 15.07 -4.81
N ALA A 128 -3.06 13.76 -4.83
CA ALA A 128 -2.80 12.91 -3.66
C ALA A 128 -1.33 13.02 -3.21
N GLY A 129 -0.38 12.96 -4.15
CA GLY A 129 1.04 13.16 -3.86
C GLY A 129 1.35 14.53 -3.26
N LEU A 130 0.74 15.61 -3.79
CA LEU A 130 0.88 16.95 -3.23
C LEU A 130 0.30 17.03 -1.81
N VAL A 131 -0.85 16.42 -1.55
CA VAL A 131 -1.43 16.33 -0.20
C VAL A 131 -0.50 15.56 0.74
N LEU A 132 0.11 14.47 0.30
CA LEU A 132 1.08 13.73 1.10
C LEU A 132 2.28 14.60 1.49
N ILE A 133 2.86 15.33 0.52
CA ILE A 133 3.98 16.23 0.77
C ILE A 133 3.56 17.34 1.75
N ALA A 134 2.41 17.98 1.51
CA ALA A 134 1.91 19.08 2.34
C ALA A 134 1.64 18.62 3.78
N THR A 135 0.96 17.48 3.95
CA THR A 135 0.66 16.93 5.28
C THR A 135 1.93 16.58 6.05
N VAL A 136 2.90 15.95 5.39
CA VAL A 136 4.22 15.62 5.98
C VAL A 136 5.00 16.88 6.37
N MET A 137 4.96 17.95 5.57
CA MET A 137 5.59 19.22 5.92
C MET A 137 4.96 19.89 7.15
N VAL A 138 3.63 19.89 7.23
CA VAL A 138 2.87 20.60 8.27
C VAL A 138 2.94 19.87 9.61
N LEU A 139 2.62 18.57 9.65
CA LEU A 139 2.56 17.82 10.91
C LEU A 139 3.90 17.14 11.26
N GLY A 140 4.83 17.05 10.31
CA GLY A 140 6.07 16.30 10.46
C GLY A 140 5.85 14.79 10.44
N TYR A 141 6.90 14.03 10.14
CA TYR A 141 6.86 12.56 10.22
C TYR A 141 8.01 12.08 11.11
N ARG A 142 7.68 11.26 12.13
CA ARG A 142 8.66 10.74 13.10
C ARG A 142 9.59 11.79 13.75
N GLY A 143 9.08 13.00 13.99
CA GLY A 143 9.80 14.06 14.72
C GLY A 143 10.75 14.91 13.86
N THR A 144 10.88 14.62 12.57
CA THR A 144 11.59 15.48 11.61
C THR A 144 10.59 16.15 10.67
N ARG A 145 10.68 17.48 10.57
CA ARG A 145 10.03 18.24 9.49
C ARG A 145 11.02 18.26 8.32
N PRO A 146 10.71 17.62 7.18
CA PRO A 146 11.62 17.66 6.05
C PRO A 146 11.77 19.10 5.57
N SER A 147 13.00 19.61 5.58
CA SER A 147 13.34 20.88 4.93
C SER A 147 13.20 20.73 3.42
N LEU A 148 12.87 21.81 2.71
CA LEU A 148 12.78 21.84 1.23
C LEU A 148 14.04 21.28 0.55
N ARG A 149 15.21 21.39 1.20
CA ARG A 149 16.47 20.81 0.73
C ARG A 149 16.46 19.29 0.70
N VAL A 150 15.80 18.63 1.65
CA VAL A 150 15.72 17.16 1.73
C VAL A 150 14.88 16.62 0.60
N ILE A 151 13.76 17.27 0.29
CA ILE A 151 12.88 16.87 -0.83
C ILE A 151 13.61 17.03 -2.16
N PHE A 152 14.34 18.13 -2.34
CA PHE A 152 15.13 18.35 -3.55
C PHE A 152 16.27 17.33 -3.70
N SER A 153 16.92 16.96 -2.59
CA SER A 153 17.93 15.89 -2.61
C SER A 153 17.36 14.50 -2.85
N SER A 154 16.12 14.21 -2.41
CA SER A 154 15.46 12.94 -2.68
C SER A 154 15.03 12.80 -4.14
N LEU A 155 14.60 13.89 -4.77
CA LEU A 155 14.34 13.93 -6.22
C LEU A 155 15.62 13.76 -7.04
N ALA A 156 16.76 14.25 -6.55
CA ALA A 156 18.07 14.07 -7.20
C ALA A 156 18.66 12.65 -7.04
N GLN A 157 18.11 11.84 -6.13
CA GLN A 157 18.54 10.46 -5.87
C GLN A 157 17.60 9.40 -6.45
N THR A 158 16.44 9.80 -6.98
CA THR A 158 15.46 8.91 -7.63
C THR A 158 15.71 8.91 -9.13
#